data_AF-A0A1J0GES0-F1
#
_entry.id   AF-A0A1J0GES0-F1
#
_cell.length_a   1.000
_cell.length_b   1.000
_cell.length_c   1.000
_cell.angle_alpha   90.00
_cell.angle_beta   90.00
_cell.angle_gamma   90.00
#
_symmetry.space_group_name_H-M   'P 1'
#
loop_
_entity.id
_entity.type
_entity.pdbx_description
1 polymer ?
#
loop_
_entity_poly.entity_id
_entity_poly.type
_entity_poly.pdbx_seq_one_letter_code
_entity_poly.pdbx_strand_id
1 'polypeptide(L)'
;MNIFVDSSSVELYGNNGEVCGATQIFPNRSSEGVEVYSLGGKTKATIKYYPLSGIWNNDIKGKSSVLVSLSEEELEKTLGDEFSIYTTTIPTRASQGVTWKFSDPEVLEIVSQDETQTTFKTKKVGSTTLTATSKDAKAKKTADLNVYGKDTSNIIKDLTNFRTTGSWYVKKGAYVGNNEGDGFTVAEQTNSDQKSTYNLEAEANLIDIGSTAGIVLVSQNEDPKKGSIIANVNKNGNYRVFVFTGEFDDNGNPKVKNLIEGTVLKTKDNKYNLKLELKGNHISYWINGELVCDTNQDYYKKGRFGLNVFGGTTEFKNVRFNSTTSIDYTNVEGSGLTFDQTPGNLHAANDSYVVNNGKQKTGVAISDQQIDINKNIYTLEIDSKVLGDWHADNPANGDTVGIVLFSQSDNLFRDGGIVANVNKWGSYSLIAHVKDENGNLKEVNLAGGKVYEAQYNKYKLKVKLEGNRISFWINGELVCDNIQQNYYHTGKLGLIVWNGPSEFKNIIITSDQVTLLK
;
A
#
# COMPACT_ATOMS: atom_id res chain seq x y z
N MET A 1 24.99 -27.69 22.48
CA MET A 1 24.30 -27.88 21.19
C MET A 1 25.36 -28.21 20.17
N ASN A 2 25.16 -29.28 19.41
CA ASN A 2 26.06 -29.72 18.35
C ASN A 2 25.36 -29.52 17.01
N ILE A 3 26.09 -29.00 16.02
CA ILE A 3 25.62 -28.83 14.65
C ILE A 3 26.57 -29.61 13.76
N PHE A 4 26.04 -30.57 13.00
CA PHE A 4 26.78 -31.32 11.99
C PHE A 4 26.36 -30.82 10.62
N VAL A 5 27.33 -30.56 9.76
CA VAL A 5 27.11 -30.04 8.41
C VAL A 5 27.80 -30.99 7.43
N ASP A 6 27.03 -31.53 6.50
CA ASP A 6 27.50 -32.28 5.35
C ASP A 6 27.11 -31.52 4.07
N SER A 7 27.64 -31.94 2.93
CA SER A 7 27.31 -31.47 1.59
C SER A 7 25.83 -31.52 1.21
N SER A 8 24.98 -32.22 1.98
CA SER A 8 23.54 -32.31 1.72
C SER A 8 22.64 -32.07 2.93
N SER A 9 23.18 -31.89 4.13
CA SER A 9 22.37 -31.73 5.34
C SER A 9 23.02 -30.87 6.42
N VAL A 10 22.18 -30.19 7.19
CA VAL A 10 22.52 -29.64 8.50
C VAL A 10 21.68 -30.36 9.54
N GLU A 11 22.34 -30.91 10.54
CA GLU A 11 21.71 -31.62 11.65
C GLU A 11 22.06 -30.94 12.98
N LEU A 12 21.06 -30.70 13.81
CA LEU A 12 21.17 -30.01 15.08
C LEU A 12 20.75 -30.93 16.22
N TYR A 13 21.59 -31.03 17.24
CA TYR A 13 21.33 -31.79 18.46
C TYR A 13 21.54 -30.88 19.68
N GLY A 14 20.43 -30.51 20.33
CA GLY A 14 20.35 -29.72 21.55
C GLY A 14 20.01 -30.60 22.76
N ASN A 15 20.42 -30.14 23.95
CA ASN A 15 20.10 -30.78 25.23
C ASN A 15 20.26 -32.31 25.26
N ASN A 16 21.44 -32.82 24.92
CA ASN A 16 21.74 -34.26 24.85
C ASN A 16 20.81 -35.08 23.93
N GLY A 17 20.25 -34.44 22.88
CA GLY A 17 19.43 -35.10 21.88
C GLY A 17 17.92 -34.98 22.10
N GLU A 18 17.47 -34.31 23.17
CA GLU A 18 16.04 -34.03 23.39
C GLU A 18 15.47 -33.04 22.38
N VAL A 19 16.32 -32.16 21.84
CA VAL A 19 15.98 -31.26 20.74
C VAL A 19 16.77 -31.71 19.52
N CYS A 20 16.09 -32.20 18.49
CA CYS A 20 16.69 -32.56 17.22
C CYS A 20 16.02 -31.79 16.07
N GLY A 21 16.80 -31.46 15.05
CA GLY A 21 16.30 -30.85 13.82
C GLY A 21 17.24 -31.17 12.68
N ALA A 22 16.70 -31.39 11.49
CA ALA A 22 17.48 -31.61 10.28
C ALA A 22 16.86 -30.82 9.13
N THR A 23 17.72 -30.27 8.29
CA THR A 23 17.31 -29.71 7.00
C THR A 23 18.26 -30.18 5.93
N GLN A 24 17.75 -30.35 4.71
CA GLN A 24 18.62 -30.50 3.56
C GLN A 24 19.22 -29.15 3.21
N ILE A 25 20.46 -29.18 2.74
CA ILE A 25 21.16 -28.02 2.19
C ILE A 25 21.80 -28.41 0.87
N PHE A 26 22.05 -27.42 0.02
CA PHE A 26 22.70 -27.61 -1.27
C PHE A 26 23.83 -26.58 -1.42
N PRO A 27 24.86 -26.62 -0.56
CA PRO A 27 25.98 -25.70 -0.65
C PRO A 27 26.73 -25.88 -1.97
N ASN A 28 27.48 -24.85 -2.37
CA ASN A 28 28.45 -25.02 -3.44
C ASN A 28 29.39 -26.18 -3.06
N ARG A 29 29.58 -27.14 -3.98
CA ARG A 29 30.35 -28.39 -3.74
C ARG A 29 31.77 -28.16 -3.24
N SER A 30 32.29 -26.96 -3.44
CA SER A 30 33.65 -26.57 -3.08
C SER A 30 33.70 -25.51 -1.97
N SER A 31 32.59 -25.22 -1.29
CA SER A 31 32.56 -24.37 -0.09
C SER A 31 32.95 -25.17 1.14
N GLU A 32 33.90 -24.64 1.91
CA GLU A 32 34.30 -25.16 3.23
C GLU A 32 33.97 -24.18 4.36
N GLY A 33 33.24 -23.10 4.05
CA GLY A 33 32.92 -22.02 4.99
C GLY A 33 31.60 -22.25 5.75
N VAL A 34 31.53 -21.71 6.96
CA VAL A 34 30.29 -21.65 7.76
C VAL A 34 30.15 -20.22 8.29
N GLU A 35 28.99 -19.61 8.05
CA GLU A 35 28.59 -18.33 8.65
C GLU A 35 27.45 -18.59 9.65
N VAL A 36 27.48 -17.90 10.79
CA VAL A 36 26.44 -17.99 11.82
C VAL A 36 26.03 -16.58 12.23
N TYR A 37 24.73 -16.31 12.18
CA TYR A 37 24.14 -15.03 12.57
C TYR A 37 22.99 -15.22 13.55
N SER A 38 22.52 -14.14 14.16
CA SER A 38 21.38 -14.12 15.08
C SER A 38 20.38 -13.06 14.62
N LEU A 39 19.09 -13.39 14.64
CA LEU A 39 17.99 -12.49 14.30
C LEU A 39 17.26 -12.06 15.58
N GLY A 40 17.06 -10.75 15.77
CA GLY A 40 16.14 -10.23 16.79
C GLY A 40 16.68 -10.08 18.22
N GLY A 41 18.00 -10.00 18.44
CA GLY A 41 18.55 -9.75 19.78
C GLY A 41 20.08 -9.67 19.83
N LYS A 42 20.62 -9.38 21.03
CA LYS A 42 22.07 -9.46 21.31
C LYS A 42 22.41 -10.89 21.76
N THR A 43 23.08 -11.65 20.92
CA THR A 43 23.52 -13.02 21.25
C THR A 43 25.01 -13.04 21.54
N LYS A 44 25.41 -13.79 22.58
CA LYS A 44 26.80 -14.16 22.81
C LYS A 44 26.92 -15.68 22.67
N ALA A 45 27.66 -16.14 21.66
CA ALA A 45 27.94 -17.55 21.43
C ALA A 45 29.45 -17.77 21.34
N THR A 46 29.92 -18.92 21.80
CA THR A 46 31.26 -19.42 21.49
C THR A 46 31.10 -20.57 20.51
N ILE A 47 31.55 -20.37 19.28
CA ILE A 47 31.43 -21.33 18.20
C ILE A 47 32.80 -21.96 17.98
N LYS A 48 32.88 -23.28 18.06
CA LYS A 48 34.09 -24.05 17.76
C LYS A 48 33.83 -24.87 16.51
N TYR A 49 34.63 -24.63 15.48
CA TYR A 49 34.56 -25.34 14.21
C TYR A 49 35.53 -26.53 14.22
N TYR A 50 35.04 -27.70 13.82
CA TYR A 50 35.80 -28.93 13.72
C TYR A 50 35.67 -29.49 12.31
N PRO A 51 36.63 -29.23 11.39
CA PRO A 51 36.58 -29.80 10.05
C PRO A 51 36.69 -31.32 10.13
N LEU A 52 35.72 -32.02 9.55
CA LEU A 52 35.74 -33.48 9.46
C LEU A 52 36.47 -33.91 8.19
N SER A 53 37.30 -34.95 8.30
CA SER A 53 37.93 -35.55 7.12
C SER A 53 36.88 -36.28 6.29
N GLY A 54 36.93 -36.09 4.97
CA GLY A 54 36.08 -36.83 4.05
C GLY A 54 36.34 -38.34 4.18
N ILE A 55 35.27 -39.13 4.14
CA ILE A 55 35.36 -40.60 4.09
C ILE A 55 35.60 -41.12 2.65
N TRP A 56 35.57 -40.22 1.66
CA TRP A 56 35.72 -40.53 0.25
C TRP A 56 37.20 -40.55 -0.16
N ASN A 57 37.69 -41.70 -0.62
CA ASN A 57 39.10 -41.90 -1.01
C ASN A 57 39.49 -41.32 -2.39
N ASN A 58 38.60 -40.53 -3.01
CA ASN A 58 38.77 -39.96 -4.35
C ASN A 58 39.35 -38.54 -4.34
N ASP A 59 39.89 -38.07 -3.21
CA ASP A 59 40.58 -36.79 -3.14
C ASP A 59 41.66 -36.71 -4.22
N ILE A 60 41.64 -35.62 -4.97
CA ILE A 60 42.62 -35.39 -6.02
C ILE A 60 44.00 -35.27 -5.36
N LYS A 61 44.80 -36.32 -5.49
CA LYS A 61 46.13 -36.40 -4.89
C LYS A 61 47.08 -35.49 -5.66
N GLY A 62 47.52 -34.39 -5.05
CA GLY A 62 48.50 -33.50 -5.66
C GLY A 62 48.53 -32.11 -5.03
N LYS A 63 49.45 -31.28 -5.51
CA LYS A 63 49.55 -29.85 -5.18
C LYS A 63 49.18 -28.93 -6.35
N SER A 64 48.85 -29.51 -7.51
CA SER A 64 48.38 -28.73 -8.66
C SER A 64 46.90 -28.42 -8.49
N SER A 65 46.52 -27.17 -8.73
CA SER A 65 45.11 -26.80 -8.70
C SER A 65 44.34 -27.45 -9.85
N VAL A 66 43.08 -27.79 -9.55
CA VAL A 66 42.12 -28.38 -10.49
C VAL A 66 40.86 -27.53 -10.57
N LEU A 67 40.47 -26.87 -9.47
CA LEU A 67 39.30 -26.01 -9.40
C LEU A 67 39.54 -24.83 -8.46
N VAL A 68 38.87 -23.72 -8.75
CA VAL A 68 38.68 -22.60 -7.82
C VAL A 68 37.19 -22.49 -7.48
N SER A 69 36.88 -22.43 -6.20
CA SER A 69 35.54 -22.20 -5.63
C SER A 69 35.36 -20.73 -5.30
N LEU A 70 34.14 -20.20 -5.48
CA LEU A 70 33.74 -18.88 -5.02
C LEU A 70 32.49 -19.01 -4.14
N SER A 71 32.39 -18.19 -3.08
CA SER A 71 31.19 -18.14 -2.23
C SER A 71 29.96 -17.59 -2.95
N GLU A 72 30.16 -16.70 -3.92
CA GLU A 72 29.11 -16.09 -4.75
C GLU A 72 29.59 -16.02 -6.20
N GLU A 73 28.69 -16.30 -7.14
CA GLU A 73 28.97 -16.26 -8.60
C GLU A 73 28.14 -15.18 -9.33
N GLU A 74 27.05 -14.70 -8.73
CA GLU A 74 26.25 -13.58 -9.23
C GLU A 74 26.07 -12.57 -8.10
N LEU A 75 26.53 -11.35 -8.32
CA LEU A 75 26.52 -10.29 -7.32
C LEU A 75 25.78 -9.07 -7.84
N GLU A 76 24.89 -8.55 -7.00
CA GLU A 76 24.24 -7.26 -7.19
C GLU A 76 24.62 -6.37 -6.02
N LYS A 77 25.30 -5.25 -6.31
CA LYS A 77 25.78 -4.30 -5.31
C LYS A 77 25.39 -2.88 -5.70
N THR A 78 25.45 -1.96 -4.75
CA THR A 78 25.30 -0.53 -4.97
C THR A 78 26.66 0.17 -4.96
N LEU A 79 26.73 1.33 -5.59
CA LEU A 79 27.95 2.14 -5.64
C LEU A 79 28.43 2.52 -4.23
N GLY A 80 29.69 2.21 -3.93
CA GLY A 80 30.34 2.44 -2.65
C GLY A 80 30.33 1.25 -1.69
N ASP A 81 29.56 0.19 -2.00
CA ASP A 81 29.48 -1.01 -1.16
C ASP A 81 30.83 -1.72 -1.05
N GLU A 82 31.11 -2.19 0.17
CA GLU A 82 32.19 -3.13 0.46
C GLU A 82 31.61 -4.52 0.67
N PHE A 83 32.19 -5.52 0.00
CA PHE A 83 31.73 -6.91 0.06
C PHE A 83 32.91 -7.87 -0.09
N SER A 84 32.73 -9.12 0.33
CA SER A 84 33.79 -10.12 0.26
C SER A 84 33.37 -11.35 -0.54
N ILE A 85 34.31 -11.92 -1.27
CA ILE A 85 34.18 -13.25 -1.88
C ILE A 85 35.20 -14.17 -1.21
N TYR A 86 34.72 -15.30 -0.70
CA TYR A 86 35.57 -16.35 -0.17
C TYR A 86 35.97 -17.31 -1.30
N THR A 87 37.23 -17.73 -1.29
CA THR A 87 37.81 -18.57 -2.34
C THR A 87 38.52 -19.79 -1.77
N THR A 88 38.33 -20.94 -2.42
CA THR A 88 39.05 -22.18 -2.09
C THR A 88 39.65 -22.77 -3.35
N THR A 89 40.93 -23.14 -3.32
CA THR A 89 41.59 -23.85 -4.42
C THR A 89 41.62 -25.35 -4.11
N ILE A 90 41.11 -26.16 -5.03
CA ILE A 90 41.03 -27.62 -4.88
C ILE A 90 42.14 -28.30 -5.70
N PRO A 91 42.83 -29.31 -5.14
CA PRO A 91 42.69 -29.82 -3.76
C PRO A 91 43.24 -28.84 -2.72
N THR A 92 42.80 -28.93 -1.47
CA THR A 92 43.25 -28.04 -0.36
C THR A 92 44.75 -28.08 -0.10
N ARG A 93 45.42 -29.15 -0.54
CA ARG A 93 46.89 -29.29 -0.53
C ARG A 93 47.62 -28.44 -1.58
N ALA A 94 46.90 -27.89 -2.57
CA ALA A 94 47.44 -26.90 -3.50
C ALA A 94 47.68 -25.56 -2.78
N SER A 95 48.50 -24.69 -3.38
CA SER A 95 48.65 -23.33 -2.87
C SER A 95 47.31 -22.60 -2.89
N GLN A 96 46.85 -22.17 -1.70
CA GLN A 96 45.62 -21.41 -1.53
C GLN A 96 45.79 -19.94 -1.94
N GLY A 97 44.67 -19.25 -2.10
CA GLY A 97 44.58 -17.90 -2.64
C GLY A 97 44.51 -17.85 -4.17
N VAL A 98 44.07 -16.70 -4.66
CA VAL A 98 43.83 -16.46 -6.10
C VAL A 98 44.44 -15.14 -6.53
N THR A 99 44.61 -14.95 -7.84
CA THR A 99 44.80 -13.63 -8.44
C THR A 99 43.54 -13.24 -9.21
N TRP A 100 43.16 -11.97 -9.14
CA TRP A 100 41.95 -11.46 -9.76
C TRP A 100 42.24 -10.70 -11.04
N LYS A 101 41.39 -10.91 -12.05
CA LYS A 101 41.29 -10.08 -13.25
C LYS A 101 39.84 -9.64 -13.43
N PHE A 102 39.63 -8.37 -13.77
CA PHE A 102 38.32 -7.80 -14.04
C PHE A 102 38.17 -7.50 -15.53
N SER A 103 36.98 -7.71 -16.10
CA SER A 103 36.70 -7.30 -17.48
C SER A 103 36.65 -5.78 -17.61
N ASP A 104 36.13 -5.10 -16.59
CA ASP A 104 36.22 -3.65 -16.39
C ASP A 104 36.85 -3.37 -15.01
N PRO A 105 38.11 -2.90 -14.94
CA PRO A 105 38.81 -2.60 -13.69
C PRO A 105 38.39 -1.28 -13.04
N GLU A 106 37.56 -0.45 -13.70
CA GLU A 106 37.06 0.78 -13.10
C GLU A 106 35.86 0.55 -12.18
N VAL A 107 35.17 -0.59 -12.30
CA VAL A 107 33.93 -0.91 -11.56
C VAL A 107 34.17 -1.15 -10.07
N LEU A 108 35.32 -1.72 -9.69
CA LEU A 108 35.65 -2.05 -8.30
C LEU A 108 37.16 -2.03 -8.05
N GLU A 109 37.54 -2.10 -6.78
CA GLU A 109 38.91 -2.36 -6.34
C GLU A 109 38.97 -3.40 -5.25
N ILE A 110 40.15 -3.99 -5.07
CA ILE A 110 40.46 -4.86 -3.94
C ILE A 110 40.88 -3.96 -2.77
N VAL A 111 40.13 -4.04 -1.67
CA VAL A 111 40.43 -3.36 -0.40
C VAL A 111 41.44 -4.18 0.41
N SER A 112 41.22 -5.48 0.49
CA SER A 112 42.11 -6.42 1.17
C SER A 112 41.98 -7.80 0.57
N GLN A 113 43.04 -8.60 0.74
CA GLN A 113 43.05 -9.98 0.27
C GLN A 113 43.98 -10.82 1.14
N ASP A 114 43.54 -12.02 1.47
CA ASP A 114 44.37 -13.10 2.00
C ASP A 114 44.21 -14.38 1.15
N GLU A 115 44.55 -15.55 1.71
CA GLU A 115 44.49 -16.82 0.98
C GLU A 115 43.07 -17.42 0.87
N THR A 116 42.11 -16.93 1.66
CA THR A 116 40.74 -17.47 1.73
C THR A 116 39.67 -16.43 1.41
N GLN A 117 39.98 -15.14 1.49
CA GLN A 117 39.03 -14.04 1.33
C GLN A 117 39.63 -12.91 0.50
N THR A 118 38.80 -12.32 -0.38
CA THR A 118 39.08 -11.02 -1.00
C THR A 118 37.93 -10.07 -0.72
N THR A 119 38.24 -8.89 -0.19
CA THR A 119 37.26 -7.81 0.03
C THR A 119 37.42 -6.76 -1.05
N PHE A 120 36.29 -6.38 -1.62
CA PHE A 120 36.18 -5.43 -2.71
C PHE A 120 35.39 -4.20 -2.28
N LYS A 121 35.63 -3.08 -2.97
CA LYS A 121 34.80 -1.88 -2.90
C LYS A 121 34.35 -1.47 -4.30
N THR A 122 33.06 -1.23 -4.49
CA THR A 122 32.52 -0.76 -5.77
C THR A 122 32.83 0.73 -5.97
N LYS A 123 33.25 1.09 -7.18
CA LYS A 123 33.72 2.44 -7.55
C LYS A 123 32.95 3.11 -8.68
N LYS A 124 32.32 2.32 -9.55
CA LYS A 124 31.61 2.83 -10.72
C LYS A 124 30.39 1.97 -11.01
N VAL A 125 29.30 2.63 -11.42
CA VAL A 125 28.08 1.97 -11.90
C VAL A 125 28.38 1.25 -13.21
N GLY A 126 27.94 0.00 -13.34
CA GLY A 126 28.22 -0.84 -14.51
C GLY A 126 28.26 -2.32 -14.16
N SER A 127 28.70 -3.13 -15.11
CA SER A 127 28.83 -4.59 -14.96
C SER A 127 30.27 -5.02 -15.23
N THR A 128 30.76 -6.00 -14.48
CA THR A 128 32.10 -6.56 -14.68
C THR A 128 32.14 -8.03 -14.29
N THR A 129 32.92 -8.83 -15.01
CA THR A 129 33.18 -10.23 -14.67
C THR A 129 34.50 -10.32 -13.92
N LEU A 130 34.45 -10.90 -12.72
CA LEU A 130 35.59 -11.14 -11.85
C LEU A 130 36.12 -12.54 -12.15
N THR A 131 37.37 -12.65 -12.60
CA THR A 131 38.05 -13.93 -12.86
C THR A 131 39.06 -14.21 -11.77
N ALA A 132 38.77 -15.18 -10.90
CA ALA A 132 39.71 -15.73 -9.94
C ALA A 132 40.58 -16.78 -10.64
N THR A 133 41.90 -16.65 -10.53
CA THR A 133 42.88 -17.60 -11.08
C THR A 133 43.73 -18.17 -9.94
N SER A 134 43.89 -19.49 -9.88
CA SER A 134 44.75 -20.15 -8.89
C SER A 134 46.19 -19.62 -8.96
N LYS A 135 46.96 -19.69 -7.86
CA LYS A 135 48.37 -19.24 -7.84
C LYS A 135 49.27 -19.93 -8.87
N ASP A 136 48.99 -21.19 -9.21
CA ASP A 136 49.71 -21.95 -10.24
C ASP A 136 49.13 -21.77 -11.66
N ALA A 137 48.11 -20.90 -11.81
CA ALA A 137 47.42 -20.56 -13.05
C ALA A 137 46.72 -21.71 -13.80
N LYS A 138 46.54 -22.88 -13.17
CA LYS A 138 45.93 -24.06 -13.80
C LYS A 138 44.40 -24.10 -13.69
N ALA A 139 43.82 -23.39 -12.74
CA ALA A 139 42.37 -23.35 -12.52
C ALA A 139 41.86 -21.90 -12.48
N LYS A 140 40.64 -21.70 -12.98
CA LYS A 140 39.96 -20.41 -13.00
C LYS A 140 38.48 -20.57 -12.69
N LYS A 141 37.89 -19.53 -12.13
CA LYS A 141 36.45 -19.42 -11.89
C LYS A 141 36.02 -17.96 -12.05
N THR A 142 34.79 -17.74 -12.50
CA THR A 142 34.24 -16.41 -12.73
C THR A 142 33.06 -16.12 -11.82
N ALA A 143 32.87 -14.85 -11.50
CA ALA A 143 31.65 -14.29 -10.92
C ALA A 143 31.25 -13.02 -11.68
N ASP A 144 29.95 -12.78 -11.84
CA ASP A 144 29.42 -11.59 -12.49
C ASP A 144 28.93 -10.59 -11.44
N LEU A 145 29.37 -9.33 -11.57
CA LEU A 145 28.99 -8.24 -10.69
C LEU A 145 28.24 -7.16 -11.47
N ASN A 146 27.06 -6.79 -10.98
CA ASN A 146 26.33 -5.59 -11.39
C ASN A 146 26.35 -4.57 -10.26
N VAL A 147 26.81 -3.35 -10.56
CA VAL A 147 26.85 -2.22 -9.63
C VAL A 147 25.80 -1.19 -10.05
N TYR A 148 24.85 -0.92 -9.17
CA TYR A 148 23.76 0.02 -9.39
C TYR A 148 24.01 1.37 -8.72
N GLY A 149 23.61 2.45 -9.40
CA GLY A 149 23.69 3.82 -8.88
C GLY A 149 22.38 4.29 -8.26
N LYS A 150 22.40 5.47 -7.64
CA LYS A 150 21.21 6.09 -7.01
C LYS A 150 20.60 7.23 -7.85
N ASP A 151 21.20 7.55 -8.99
CA ASP A 151 20.77 8.66 -9.82
C ASP A 151 19.43 8.35 -10.51
N THR A 152 18.38 9.04 -10.07
CA THR A 152 17.02 8.91 -10.57
C THR A 152 16.70 9.85 -11.72
N SER A 153 17.61 10.76 -12.12
CA SER A 153 17.31 11.85 -13.07
C SER A 153 16.75 11.38 -14.43
N ASN A 154 17.10 10.18 -14.85
CA ASN A 154 16.61 9.57 -16.09
C ASN A 154 15.21 8.93 -15.97
N ILE A 155 14.71 8.69 -14.76
CA ILE A 155 13.46 7.94 -14.51
C ILE A 155 12.45 8.69 -13.63
N ILE A 156 12.88 9.68 -12.84
CA ILE A 156 12.04 10.56 -12.04
C ILE A 156 12.53 11.99 -12.26
N LYS A 157 11.74 12.79 -12.97
CA LYS A 157 12.12 14.17 -13.36
C LYS A 157 11.56 15.22 -12.41
N ASP A 158 10.41 14.95 -11.82
CA ASP A 158 9.63 15.93 -11.07
C ASP A 158 10.04 16.04 -9.60
N LEU A 159 10.81 15.05 -9.12
CA LEU A 159 11.34 14.97 -7.76
C LEU A 159 12.86 14.80 -7.81
N THR A 160 13.58 15.62 -7.05
CA THR A 160 15.05 15.71 -7.09
C THR A 160 15.67 15.70 -5.69
N ASN A 161 16.98 15.50 -5.64
CA ASN A 161 17.78 15.56 -4.41
C ASN A 161 17.25 14.63 -3.29
N PHE A 162 16.97 13.38 -3.67
CA PHE A 162 16.47 12.36 -2.76
C PHE A 162 17.44 12.08 -1.61
N ARG A 163 16.91 12.11 -0.39
CA ARG A 163 17.52 11.62 0.84
C ARG A 163 16.97 10.23 1.13
N THR A 164 17.82 9.26 1.47
CA THR A 164 17.41 7.86 1.60
C THR A 164 17.73 7.28 2.97
N THR A 165 16.80 6.49 3.51
CA THR A 165 17.04 5.49 4.56
C THR A 165 16.71 4.10 4.01
N GLY A 166 17.53 3.11 4.35
CA GLY A 166 17.51 1.79 3.68
C GLY A 166 18.23 1.80 2.33
N SER A 167 18.14 0.69 1.61
CA SER A 167 18.82 0.53 0.31
C SER A 167 17.94 1.01 -0.83
N TRP A 168 18.47 1.95 -1.62
CA TRP A 168 17.80 2.55 -2.78
C TRP A 168 18.76 2.66 -3.95
N TYR A 169 18.33 2.24 -5.14
CA TYR A 169 19.15 2.24 -6.35
C TYR A 169 18.30 2.13 -7.62
N VAL A 170 18.89 2.44 -8.78
CA VAL A 170 18.22 2.36 -10.08
C VAL A 170 18.63 1.08 -10.81
N LYS A 171 17.64 0.27 -11.17
CA LYS A 171 17.81 -1.00 -11.87
C LYS A 171 16.75 -1.14 -12.96
N LYS A 172 17.18 -1.44 -14.19
CA LYS A 172 16.29 -1.71 -15.34
C LYS A 172 15.16 -0.67 -15.53
N GLY A 173 15.51 0.61 -15.36
CA GLY A 173 14.56 1.73 -15.51
C GLY A 173 13.55 1.89 -14.36
N ALA A 174 13.76 1.24 -13.22
CA ALA A 174 12.99 1.43 -12.00
C ALA A 174 13.86 2.00 -10.88
N TYR A 175 13.23 2.74 -9.97
CA TYR A 175 13.83 3.09 -8.68
C TYR A 175 13.44 2.03 -7.66
N VAL A 176 14.42 1.27 -7.18
CA VAL A 176 14.22 0.10 -6.33
C VAL A 176 14.53 0.46 -4.90
N GLY A 177 13.58 0.19 -4.00
CA GLY A 177 13.79 0.25 -2.56
C GLY A 177 13.80 -1.16 -1.98
N ASN A 178 14.76 -1.46 -1.11
CA ASN A 178 14.84 -2.73 -0.39
C ASN A 178 15.22 -2.48 1.08
N ASN A 179 14.35 -2.91 2.00
CA ASN A 179 14.62 -2.85 3.42
C ASN A 179 13.75 -3.84 4.20
N GLU A 180 14.29 -4.46 5.26
CA GLU A 180 13.55 -5.40 6.11
C GLU A 180 12.42 -4.71 6.89
N GLY A 181 12.70 -3.52 7.45
CA GLY A 181 11.70 -2.63 8.05
C GLY A 181 11.38 -1.47 7.10
N ASP A 182 11.02 -0.31 7.66
CA ASP A 182 10.77 0.87 6.81
C ASP A 182 12.05 1.40 6.14
N GLY A 183 12.02 1.47 4.81
CA GLY A 183 12.95 2.26 4.00
C GLY A 183 12.24 3.46 3.37
N PHE A 184 12.92 4.60 3.28
CA PHE A 184 12.35 5.82 2.73
C PHE A 184 13.28 6.48 1.72
N THR A 185 12.68 7.13 0.74
CA THR A 185 13.36 8.10 -0.12
C THR A 185 12.53 9.37 -0.18
N VAL A 186 13.10 10.51 0.19
CA VAL A 186 12.39 11.78 0.34
C VAL A 186 13.06 12.84 -0.51
N ALA A 187 12.30 13.48 -1.39
CA ALA A 187 12.79 14.53 -2.28
C ALA A 187 12.86 15.89 -1.59
N GLU A 188 13.40 16.89 -2.28
CA GLU A 188 13.41 18.26 -1.76
C GLU A 188 12.11 19.04 -1.96
N GLN A 189 11.28 18.61 -2.91
CA GLN A 189 10.00 19.22 -3.23
C GLN A 189 9.07 19.17 -2.03
N THR A 190 8.36 20.28 -1.80
CA THR A 190 7.40 20.45 -0.71
C THR A 190 6.10 21.06 -1.23
N ASN A 191 5.02 20.96 -0.44
CA ASN A 191 3.77 21.66 -0.69
C ASN A 191 3.83 23.12 -0.24
N SER A 192 4.62 23.93 -0.95
CA SER A 192 4.92 25.32 -0.57
C SER A 192 3.73 26.26 -0.69
N ASP A 193 2.90 26.12 -1.73
CA ASP A 193 1.64 26.83 -1.91
C ASP A 193 0.46 26.01 -1.37
N GLN A 194 -0.20 26.51 -0.34
CA GLN A 194 -1.31 25.83 0.33
C GLN A 194 -2.64 25.93 -0.44
N LYS A 195 -2.71 26.72 -1.51
CA LYS A 195 -3.88 26.80 -2.41
C LYS A 195 -3.79 25.82 -3.57
N SER A 196 -2.62 25.23 -3.79
CA SER A 196 -2.42 24.24 -4.84
C SER A 196 -2.82 22.85 -4.36
N THR A 197 -3.30 22.05 -5.30
CA THR A 197 -3.43 20.60 -5.18
C THR A 197 -2.12 19.96 -5.64
N TYR A 198 -1.56 19.06 -4.84
CA TYR A 198 -0.33 18.32 -5.17
C TYR A 198 -0.67 16.87 -5.48
N ASN A 199 -0.18 16.38 -6.62
CA ASN A 199 -0.37 15.00 -7.05
C ASN A 199 0.96 14.26 -7.06
N LEU A 200 0.97 13.05 -6.52
CA LEU A 200 2.08 12.10 -6.62
C LEU A 200 1.55 10.75 -7.08
N GLU A 201 2.07 10.29 -8.20
CA GLU A 201 1.72 9.00 -8.81
C GLU A 201 2.95 8.11 -8.90
N ALA A 202 2.77 6.80 -8.76
CA ALA A 202 3.82 5.81 -8.96
C ALA A 202 3.22 4.44 -9.34
N GLU A 203 3.87 3.73 -10.26
CA GLU A 203 3.63 2.31 -10.49
C GLU A 203 4.59 1.50 -9.63
N ALA A 204 4.06 0.67 -8.72
CA ALA A 204 4.86 -0.13 -7.81
C ALA A 204 4.76 -1.62 -8.14
N ASN A 205 5.90 -2.31 -8.22
CA ASN A 205 6.01 -3.75 -8.40
C ASN A 205 6.58 -4.38 -7.12
N LEU A 206 5.74 -5.10 -6.38
CA LEU A 206 6.07 -5.66 -5.06
C LEU A 206 6.70 -7.06 -5.21
N ILE A 207 8.02 -7.14 -5.09
CA ILE A 207 8.80 -8.34 -5.43
C ILE A 207 8.69 -9.40 -4.34
N ASP A 208 8.98 -9.04 -3.10
CA ASP A 208 9.04 -10.00 -1.99
C ASP A 208 7.67 -10.21 -1.33
N ILE A 209 7.46 -11.35 -0.66
CA ILE A 209 6.14 -11.71 -0.10
C ILE A 209 5.62 -10.73 0.96
N GLY A 210 6.54 -10.13 1.74
CA GLY A 210 6.25 -9.13 2.78
C GLY A 210 6.36 -7.68 2.30
N SER A 211 6.68 -7.45 1.03
CA SER A 211 6.95 -6.11 0.52
C SER A 211 5.70 -5.23 0.53
N THR A 212 5.95 -3.94 0.76
CA THR A 212 4.97 -2.87 0.76
C THR A 212 5.50 -1.74 -0.12
N ALA A 213 4.57 -1.04 -0.77
CA ALA A 213 4.86 0.16 -1.54
C ALA A 213 4.05 1.32 -0.98
N GLY A 214 4.69 2.46 -0.74
CA GLY A 214 4.01 3.63 -0.22
C GLY A 214 4.51 4.95 -0.78
N ILE A 215 3.65 5.95 -0.65
CA ILE A 215 3.93 7.35 -0.90
C ILE A 215 4.14 8.05 0.45
N VAL A 216 5.22 8.82 0.55
CA VAL A 216 5.51 9.69 1.69
C VAL A 216 4.96 11.08 1.41
N LEU A 217 4.22 11.63 2.36
CA LEU A 217 3.65 12.96 2.33
C LEU A 217 4.13 13.78 3.49
N VAL A 218 4.22 15.09 3.25
CA VAL A 218 4.42 16.12 4.28
C VAL A 218 5.51 15.74 5.29
N SER A 219 6.59 15.11 4.83
CA SER A 219 7.70 14.73 5.71
C SER A 219 8.38 15.98 6.25
N GLN A 220 8.47 16.08 7.56
CA GLN A 220 9.04 17.26 8.25
C GLN A 220 10.55 17.33 8.09
N ASN A 221 11.20 16.21 7.76
CA ASN A 221 12.64 16.10 7.60
C ASN A 221 12.99 14.91 6.70
N GLU A 222 14.28 14.60 6.62
CA GLU A 222 14.85 13.54 5.77
C GLU A 222 14.51 12.13 6.27
N ASP A 223 14.13 11.99 7.55
CA ASP A 223 13.64 10.77 8.17
C ASP A 223 12.13 10.88 8.43
N PRO A 224 11.28 10.28 7.58
CA PRO A 224 9.82 10.32 7.74
C PRO A 224 9.30 9.84 9.09
N LYS A 225 10.07 9.02 9.85
CA LYS A 225 9.66 8.58 11.20
C LYS A 225 9.57 9.74 12.19
N LYS A 226 10.27 10.85 11.92
CA LYS A 226 10.27 12.07 12.75
C LYS A 226 9.16 13.06 12.38
N GLY A 227 8.12 12.61 11.68
CA GLY A 227 6.96 13.41 11.34
C GLY A 227 6.65 13.33 9.85
N SER A 228 5.65 12.54 9.48
CA SER A 228 5.19 12.41 8.10
C SER A 228 3.84 11.68 8.04
N ILE A 229 3.27 11.59 6.85
CA ILE A 229 2.13 10.71 6.56
C ILE A 229 2.53 9.74 5.45
N ILE A 230 2.20 8.47 5.62
CA ILE A 230 2.48 7.41 4.66
C ILE A 230 1.16 6.85 4.17
N ALA A 231 0.98 6.78 2.85
CA ALA A 231 -0.11 6.06 2.20
C ALA A 231 0.49 4.86 1.46
N ASN A 232 0.20 3.63 1.91
CA ASN A 232 0.84 2.43 1.38
C ASN A 232 -0.14 1.30 1.06
N VAL A 233 0.37 0.29 0.35
CA VAL A 233 -0.31 -0.97 0.06
C VAL A 233 0.70 -2.11 0.08
N ASN A 234 0.31 -3.24 0.68
CA ASN A 234 1.11 -4.45 0.70
C ASN A 234 0.74 -5.39 -0.46
N LYS A 235 1.54 -6.45 -0.65
CA LYS A 235 1.35 -7.42 -1.74
C LYS A 235 -0.02 -8.13 -1.71
N ASN A 236 -0.68 -8.18 -0.57
CA ASN A 236 -2.00 -8.78 -0.40
C ASN A 236 -3.17 -7.80 -0.62
N GLY A 237 -2.87 -6.55 -0.98
CA GLY A 237 -3.88 -5.53 -1.21
C GLY A 237 -4.39 -4.86 0.07
N ASN A 238 -3.75 -5.10 1.22
CA ASN A 238 -4.07 -4.33 2.44
C ASN A 238 -3.37 -2.98 2.36
N TYR A 239 -4.10 -1.91 2.62
CA TYR A 239 -3.59 -0.54 2.55
C TYR A 239 -3.76 0.16 3.89
N ARG A 240 -2.87 1.13 4.14
CA ARG A 240 -2.97 2.04 5.29
C ARG A 240 -2.59 3.44 4.86
N VAL A 241 -3.30 4.42 5.41
CA VAL A 241 -2.83 5.81 5.48
C VAL A 241 -2.63 6.13 6.95
N PHE A 242 -1.38 6.37 7.34
CA PHE A 242 -1.02 6.54 8.74
C PHE A 242 0.00 7.66 8.92
N VAL A 243 0.04 8.18 10.14
CA VAL A 243 0.89 9.27 10.55
C VAL A 243 2.03 8.72 11.39
N PHE A 244 3.27 9.03 11.03
CA PHE A 244 4.37 9.03 11.98
C PHE A 244 4.31 10.34 12.75
N THR A 245 4.04 10.32 14.06
CA THR A 245 3.76 11.55 14.83
C THR A 245 5.03 12.37 15.13
N GLY A 246 6.20 11.81 14.86
CA GLY A 246 7.49 12.37 15.25
C GLY A 246 7.87 12.15 16.71
N GLU A 247 6.97 11.58 17.50
CA GLU A 247 7.25 11.08 18.84
C GLU A 247 7.74 9.64 18.80
N PHE A 248 8.54 9.27 19.79
CA PHE A 248 9.02 7.90 19.99
C PHE A 248 8.54 7.38 21.35
N ASP A 249 8.31 6.08 21.45
CA ASP A 249 8.06 5.41 22.73
C ASP A 249 9.36 5.23 23.54
N ASP A 250 9.24 4.71 24.76
CA ASP A 250 10.38 4.50 25.66
C ASP A 250 11.42 3.51 25.11
N ASN A 251 11.03 2.69 24.12
CA ASN A 251 11.91 1.75 23.43
C ASN A 251 12.55 2.34 22.16
N GLY A 252 12.26 3.61 21.86
CA GLY A 252 12.75 4.29 20.66
C GLY A 252 12.02 3.92 19.37
N ASN A 253 10.83 3.30 19.44
CA ASN A 253 9.99 3.05 18.28
C ASN A 253 9.14 4.28 17.96
N PRO A 254 8.96 4.63 16.68
CA PRO A 254 8.12 5.76 16.32
C PRO A 254 6.65 5.48 16.66
N LYS A 255 5.97 6.46 17.25
CA LYS A 255 4.53 6.39 17.49
C LYS A 255 3.79 6.62 16.17
N VAL A 256 2.83 5.73 15.89
CA VAL A 256 2.04 5.73 14.66
C VAL A 256 0.56 5.88 14.99
N LYS A 257 -0.17 6.66 14.18
CA LYS A 257 -1.63 6.72 14.23
C LYS A 257 -2.23 6.48 12.83
N ASN A 258 -3.13 5.50 12.74
CA ASN A 258 -3.90 5.25 11.53
C ASN A 258 -4.91 6.38 11.31
N LEU A 259 -4.96 6.90 10.07
CA LEU A 259 -6.05 7.75 9.59
C LEU A 259 -7.13 6.88 8.96
N ILE A 260 -6.72 5.96 8.08
CA ILE A 260 -7.60 5.00 7.42
C ILE A 260 -6.82 3.74 7.07
N GLU A 261 -7.50 2.60 7.01
CA GLU A 261 -6.95 1.35 6.52
C GLU A 261 -8.04 0.51 5.87
N GLY A 262 -7.68 -0.49 5.08
CA GLY A 262 -8.65 -1.34 4.43
C GLY A 262 -8.01 -2.30 3.44
N THR A 263 -8.82 -2.82 2.51
CA THR A 263 -8.37 -3.76 1.48
C THR A 263 -8.85 -3.36 0.09
N VAL A 264 -8.00 -3.62 -0.90
CA VAL A 264 -8.34 -3.61 -2.32
C VAL A 264 -8.13 -5.00 -2.91
N LEU A 265 -8.65 -5.22 -4.11
CA LEU A 265 -8.42 -6.46 -4.84
C LEU A 265 -6.91 -6.65 -5.07
N LYS A 266 -6.40 -7.79 -4.59
CA LYS A 266 -5.03 -8.23 -4.83
C LYS A 266 -4.79 -8.39 -6.33
N THR A 267 -3.74 -7.76 -6.85
CA THR A 267 -3.35 -7.93 -8.26
C THR A 267 -2.61 -9.25 -8.47
N LYS A 268 -2.83 -9.87 -9.63
CA LYS A 268 -2.20 -11.17 -9.97
C LYS A 268 -0.69 -11.05 -10.20
N ASP A 269 -0.26 -9.90 -10.69
CA ASP A 269 1.13 -9.59 -11.02
C ASP A 269 1.85 -8.82 -9.89
N ASN A 270 1.16 -8.56 -8.78
CA ASN A 270 1.67 -7.79 -7.63
C ASN A 270 2.07 -6.35 -7.96
N LYS A 271 1.50 -5.80 -9.04
CA LYS A 271 1.67 -4.40 -9.40
C LYS A 271 0.51 -3.57 -8.90
N TYR A 272 0.80 -2.36 -8.44
CA TYR A 272 -0.20 -1.40 -8.01
C TYR A 272 0.11 -0.02 -8.59
N ASN A 273 -0.90 0.64 -9.14
CA ASN A 273 -0.82 2.04 -9.53
C ASN A 273 -1.29 2.88 -8.34
N LEU A 274 -0.37 3.64 -7.76
CA LEU A 274 -0.63 4.51 -6.62
C LEU A 274 -0.81 5.93 -7.13
N LYS A 275 -1.89 6.59 -6.74
CA LYS A 275 -2.09 8.02 -6.97
C LYS A 275 -2.51 8.67 -5.67
N LEU A 276 -1.88 9.78 -5.33
CA LEU A 276 -2.21 10.54 -4.14
C LEU A 276 -2.37 12.01 -4.47
N GLU A 277 -3.44 12.60 -3.94
CA GLU A 277 -3.73 14.02 -3.98
C GLU A 277 -3.67 14.63 -2.57
N LEU A 278 -2.97 15.76 -2.42
CA LEU A 278 -2.94 16.57 -1.21
C LEU A 278 -3.42 17.99 -1.54
N LYS A 279 -4.56 18.39 -0.95
CA LYS A 279 -5.15 19.72 -1.10
C LYS A 279 -5.28 20.38 0.27
N GLY A 280 -4.38 21.31 0.58
CA GLY A 280 -4.25 21.84 1.95
C GLY A 280 -3.99 20.69 2.94
N ASN A 281 -4.99 20.40 3.79
CA ASN A 281 -4.95 19.31 4.76
C ASN A 281 -5.73 18.06 4.32
N HIS A 282 -6.36 18.09 3.15
CA HIS A 282 -7.16 17.00 2.64
C HIS A 282 -6.32 16.02 1.83
N ILE A 283 -6.44 14.72 2.13
CA ILE A 283 -5.74 13.62 1.45
C ILE A 283 -6.77 12.77 0.73
N SER A 284 -6.58 12.59 -0.58
CA SER A 284 -7.28 11.57 -1.37
C SER A 284 -6.26 10.58 -1.92
N TYR A 285 -6.51 9.28 -1.78
CA TYR A 285 -5.58 8.22 -2.21
C TYR A 285 -6.32 7.19 -3.05
N TRP A 286 -5.76 6.87 -4.21
CA TRP A 286 -6.26 5.86 -5.13
C TRP A 286 -5.24 4.74 -5.30
N ILE A 287 -5.74 3.51 -5.34
CA ILE A 287 -4.98 2.32 -5.70
C ILE A 287 -5.67 1.69 -6.91
N ASN A 288 -4.94 1.51 -8.01
CA ASN A 288 -5.47 0.98 -9.28
C ASN A 288 -6.69 1.77 -9.80
N GLY A 289 -6.70 3.10 -9.58
CA GLY A 289 -7.80 3.99 -9.97
C GLY A 289 -9.01 3.95 -9.02
N GLU A 290 -8.99 3.10 -7.99
CA GLU A 290 -10.06 3.02 -6.99
C GLU A 290 -9.74 3.96 -5.82
N LEU A 291 -10.64 4.89 -5.48
CA LEU A 291 -10.52 5.75 -4.32
C LEU A 291 -10.60 4.91 -3.04
N VAL A 292 -9.60 4.99 -2.18
CA VAL A 292 -9.48 4.18 -0.94
C VAL A 292 -9.37 5.01 0.34
N CYS A 293 -8.94 6.26 0.21
CA CYS A 293 -8.88 7.22 1.30
C CYS A 293 -9.40 8.56 0.82
N ASP A 294 -10.18 9.21 1.66
CA ASP A 294 -10.57 10.59 1.48
C ASP A 294 -10.80 11.22 2.88
N THR A 295 -9.80 11.94 3.38
CA THR A 295 -9.82 12.41 4.77
C THR A 295 -9.01 13.69 4.97
N ASN A 296 -9.41 14.49 5.96
CA ASN A 296 -8.57 15.55 6.49
C ASN A 296 -7.56 15.00 7.49
N GLN A 297 -6.40 15.65 7.57
CA GLN A 297 -5.40 15.45 8.62
C GLN A 297 -5.03 16.78 9.27
N ASP A 298 -4.77 16.76 10.58
CA ASP A 298 -4.45 17.96 11.36
C ASP A 298 -3.03 17.94 11.94
N TYR A 299 -2.16 17.10 11.40
CA TYR A 299 -0.80 16.88 11.92
C TYR A 299 0.21 17.83 11.30
N TYR A 300 0.28 17.86 9.98
CA TYR A 300 1.36 18.53 9.25
C TYR A 300 0.82 19.32 8.07
N LYS A 301 1.00 20.64 8.08
CA LYS A 301 0.52 21.51 6.99
C LYS A 301 1.47 21.53 5.80
N LYS A 302 2.77 21.43 6.04
CA LYS A 302 3.80 21.51 5.01
C LYS A 302 4.88 20.46 5.23
N GLY A 303 5.38 19.85 4.18
CA GLY A 303 6.56 18.99 4.23
C GLY A 303 6.92 18.42 2.87
N ARG A 304 7.86 17.48 2.87
CA ARG A 304 8.46 16.87 1.68
C ARG A 304 7.68 15.64 1.19
N PHE A 305 7.84 15.32 -0.08
CA PHE A 305 7.25 14.14 -0.72
C PHE A 305 8.30 13.05 -0.98
N GLY A 306 7.86 11.80 -1.13
CA GLY A 306 8.77 10.68 -1.32
C GLY A 306 8.07 9.33 -1.51
N LEU A 307 8.85 8.26 -1.40
CA LEU A 307 8.39 6.87 -1.47
C LEU A 307 8.83 6.08 -0.24
N ASN A 308 8.07 5.05 0.08
CA ASN A 308 8.29 4.14 1.21
C ASN A 308 8.28 2.69 0.73
N VAL A 309 9.16 1.88 1.33
CA VAL A 309 9.13 0.41 1.27
C VAL A 309 9.14 -0.16 2.68
N PHE A 310 8.60 -1.36 2.84
CA PHE A 310 8.68 -2.13 4.08
C PHE A 310 8.69 -3.62 3.76
N GLY A 311 9.46 -4.42 4.50
CA GLY A 311 9.37 -5.88 4.45
C GLY A 311 9.91 -6.53 3.17
N GLY A 312 10.82 -5.84 2.47
CA GLY A 312 11.50 -6.36 1.27
C GLY A 312 11.60 -5.37 0.13
N THR A 313 11.71 -5.92 -1.08
CA THR A 313 12.02 -5.21 -2.32
C THR A 313 10.77 -4.78 -3.08
N THR A 314 10.75 -3.51 -3.47
CA THR A 314 9.73 -2.91 -4.34
C THR A 314 10.41 -2.08 -5.43
N GLU A 315 9.96 -2.24 -6.68
CA GLU A 315 10.39 -1.42 -7.81
C GLU A 315 9.34 -0.34 -8.12
N PHE A 316 9.76 0.92 -8.23
CA PHE A 316 8.90 2.03 -8.63
C PHE A 316 9.22 2.50 -10.05
N LYS A 317 8.18 2.68 -10.87
CA LYS A 317 8.24 3.23 -12.23
C LYS A 317 7.21 4.34 -12.39
N ASN A 318 7.38 5.13 -13.46
CA ASN A 318 6.45 6.20 -13.86
C ASN A 318 6.08 7.15 -12.70
N VAL A 319 7.06 7.43 -11.84
CA VAL A 319 6.88 8.32 -10.68
C VAL A 319 6.73 9.74 -11.19
N ARG A 320 5.59 10.35 -10.92
CA ARG A 320 5.22 11.69 -11.42
C ARG A 320 4.75 12.56 -10.27
N PHE A 321 5.24 13.79 -10.23
CA PHE A 321 4.84 14.78 -9.24
C PHE A 321 4.46 16.08 -9.94
N ASN A 322 3.30 16.64 -9.60
CA ASN A 322 2.88 17.92 -10.13
C ASN A 322 1.99 18.66 -9.13
N SER A 323 1.80 19.95 -9.38
CA SER A 323 0.83 20.75 -8.65
C SER A 323 -0.02 21.58 -9.61
N THR A 324 -1.28 21.74 -9.26
CA THR A 324 -2.24 22.56 -10.00
C THR A 324 -2.93 23.54 -9.06
N THR A 325 -3.21 24.75 -9.54
CA THR A 325 -4.04 25.69 -8.77
C THR A 325 -5.43 25.08 -8.61
N SER A 326 -5.89 24.97 -7.35
CA SER A 326 -7.18 24.34 -7.06
C SER A 326 -8.34 25.19 -7.59
N ILE A 327 -9.32 24.54 -8.20
CA ILE A 327 -10.67 25.08 -8.34
C ILE A 327 -11.57 24.14 -7.53
N ASP A 328 -12.29 24.70 -6.55
CA ASP A 328 -13.30 23.94 -5.81
C ASP A 328 -14.49 23.70 -6.75
N TYR A 329 -14.65 22.47 -7.22
CA TYR A 329 -15.86 22.03 -7.89
C TYR A 329 -16.71 21.25 -6.87
N THR A 330 -17.95 21.68 -6.69
CA THR A 330 -18.95 20.92 -5.92
C THR A 330 -19.83 20.04 -6.79
N ASN A 331 -19.67 20.12 -8.12
CA ASN A 331 -20.46 19.37 -9.09
C ASN A 331 -19.58 18.43 -9.91
N VAL A 332 -20.05 17.20 -10.08
CA VAL A 332 -19.49 16.17 -10.97
C VAL A 332 -20.25 16.26 -12.29
N GLU A 333 -19.54 16.44 -13.39
CA GLU A 333 -20.18 16.54 -14.71
C GLU A 333 -20.97 15.27 -15.04
N GLY A 334 -22.23 15.44 -15.46
CA GLY A 334 -23.11 14.33 -15.84
C GLY A 334 -23.74 13.54 -14.68
N SER A 335 -23.49 13.89 -13.41
CA SER A 335 -23.91 13.08 -12.26
C SER A 335 -25.41 13.07 -11.91
N GLY A 336 -26.30 13.68 -12.70
CA GLY A 336 -27.75 13.75 -12.42
C GLY A 336 -28.17 14.53 -11.17
N LEU A 337 -27.30 14.67 -10.17
CA LEU A 337 -27.42 15.53 -9.00
C LEU A 337 -26.51 16.75 -9.17
N THR A 338 -27.02 17.90 -8.75
CA THR A 338 -26.25 19.13 -8.55
C THR A 338 -26.38 19.56 -7.10
N PHE A 339 -25.34 20.23 -6.62
CA PHE A 339 -25.30 20.78 -5.29
C PHE A 339 -24.97 22.28 -5.37
N ASP A 340 -25.52 23.05 -4.43
CA ASP A 340 -25.11 24.44 -4.24
C ASP A 340 -23.61 24.53 -3.85
N GLN A 341 -23.09 25.74 -3.73
CA GLN A 341 -21.64 25.94 -3.80
C GLN A 341 -20.82 25.33 -2.65
N THR A 342 -21.43 24.78 -1.58
CA THR A 342 -20.69 24.03 -0.53
C THR A 342 -21.64 23.31 0.44
N PRO A 343 -22.13 22.08 0.13
CA PRO A 343 -22.70 21.24 1.17
C PRO A 343 -21.56 20.88 2.12
N GLY A 344 -21.67 21.21 3.41
CA GLY A 344 -20.53 21.14 4.34
C GLY A 344 -19.89 19.76 4.52
N ASN A 345 -20.54 18.70 4.06
CA ASN A 345 -20.04 17.32 4.12
C ASN A 345 -19.69 16.75 2.72
N LEU A 346 -19.74 17.52 1.64
CA LEU A 346 -19.58 17.03 0.27
C LEU A 346 -18.36 17.66 -0.41
N HIS A 347 -17.62 16.86 -1.16
CA HIS A 347 -16.71 17.35 -2.19
C HIS A 347 -16.69 16.42 -3.39
N ALA A 348 -16.28 16.96 -4.54
CA ALA A 348 -16.03 16.18 -5.75
C ALA A 348 -14.60 15.60 -5.72
N ALA A 349 -14.48 14.31 -6.03
CA ALA A 349 -13.22 13.60 -6.17
C ALA A 349 -13.19 12.96 -7.57
N ASN A 350 -12.55 13.65 -8.53
CA ASN A 350 -12.59 13.33 -9.96
C ASN A 350 -14.04 13.25 -10.51
N ASP A 351 -14.49 12.04 -10.86
CA ASP A 351 -15.79 11.70 -11.45
C ASP A 351 -16.80 11.20 -10.41
N SER A 352 -16.54 11.43 -9.13
CA SER A 352 -17.35 10.95 -8.01
C SER A 352 -17.61 12.06 -6.98
N TYR A 353 -18.66 11.86 -6.19
CA TYR A 353 -18.90 12.61 -4.97
C TYR A 353 -18.40 11.83 -3.76
N VAL A 354 -17.80 12.52 -2.80
CA VAL A 354 -17.52 11.95 -1.48
C VAL A 354 -18.30 12.73 -0.45
N VAL A 355 -19.05 12.00 0.38
CA VAL A 355 -19.69 12.57 1.57
C VAL A 355 -18.88 12.17 2.79
N ASN A 356 -18.51 13.13 3.62
CA ASN A 356 -17.69 12.94 4.82
C ASN A 356 -18.01 13.97 5.90
N ASN A 357 -18.34 13.52 7.12
CA ASN A 357 -18.44 14.37 8.32
C ASN A 357 -17.52 13.86 9.45
N GLY A 358 -16.61 12.94 9.14
CA GLY A 358 -15.68 12.32 10.09
C GLY A 358 -16.26 11.13 10.86
N LYS A 359 -15.42 10.57 11.74
CA LYS A 359 -15.71 9.37 12.53
C LYS A 359 -16.88 9.60 13.50
N GLN A 360 -17.73 8.58 13.64
CA GLN A 360 -18.92 8.55 14.51
C GLN A 360 -19.92 9.69 14.27
N LYS A 361 -19.93 10.24 13.05
CA LYS A 361 -20.82 11.32 12.66
C LYS A 361 -21.59 10.94 11.40
N THR A 362 -22.78 11.52 11.25
CA THR A 362 -23.57 11.42 10.03
C THR A 362 -23.18 12.54 9.09
N GLY A 363 -22.79 12.19 7.87
CA GLY A 363 -22.62 13.15 6.77
C GLY A 363 -23.86 13.15 5.89
N VAL A 364 -24.40 14.33 5.59
CA VAL A 364 -25.53 14.50 4.69
C VAL A 364 -25.19 15.56 3.65
N ALA A 365 -25.50 15.28 2.40
CA ALA A 365 -25.45 16.22 1.28
C ALA A 365 -26.79 16.20 0.56
N ILE A 366 -27.55 17.29 0.65
CA ILE A 366 -28.84 17.44 -0.03
C ILE A 366 -28.61 18.16 -1.36
N SER A 367 -29.10 17.57 -2.44
CA SER A 367 -28.98 18.12 -3.79
C SER A 367 -30.06 19.15 -4.09
N ASP A 368 -29.91 19.90 -5.18
CA ASP A 368 -30.95 20.79 -5.70
C ASP A 368 -32.07 20.03 -6.43
N GLN A 369 -31.89 18.72 -6.65
CA GLN A 369 -32.82 17.92 -7.43
C GLN A 369 -34.11 17.65 -6.65
N GLN A 370 -35.20 18.25 -7.12
CA GLN A 370 -36.55 18.05 -6.59
C GLN A 370 -37.25 16.86 -7.27
N ILE A 371 -38.06 16.15 -6.48
CA ILE A 371 -38.96 15.08 -6.93
C ILE A 371 -40.41 15.40 -6.52
N ASP A 372 -41.36 14.98 -7.36
CA ASP A 372 -42.81 15.09 -7.12
C ASP A 372 -43.51 13.82 -7.64
N ILE A 373 -43.80 12.89 -6.74
CA ILE A 373 -44.33 11.56 -7.09
C ILE A 373 -45.79 11.59 -7.55
N ASN A 374 -46.47 12.74 -7.41
CA ASN A 374 -47.80 12.94 -7.99
C ASN A 374 -47.72 13.21 -9.50
N LYS A 375 -46.54 13.60 -10.01
CA LYS A 375 -46.31 13.92 -11.42
C LYS A 375 -45.52 12.86 -12.16
N ASN A 376 -44.52 12.27 -11.51
CA ASN A 376 -43.63 11.31 -12.16
C ASN A 376 -43.38 10.06 -11.32
N ILE A 377 -43.04 8.98 -12.02
CA ILE A 377 -42.33 7.84 -11.46
C ILE A 377 -40.84 8.17 -11.55
N TYR A 378 -40.10 7.98 -10.45
CA TYR A 378 -38.66 8.21 -10.43
C TYR A 378 -37.90 6.92 -10.21
N THR A 379 -36.79 6.74 -10.93
CA THR A 379 -35.78 5.73 -10.61
C THR A 379 -34.43 6.39 -10.42
N LEU A 380 -33.78 6.10 -9.29
CA LEU A 380 -32.44 6.53 -8.94
C LEU A 380 -31.54 5.31 -8.83
N GLU A 381 -30.42 5.30 -9.55
CA GLU A 381 -29.37 4.28 -9.45
C GLU A 381 -28.04 4.96 -9.09
N ILE A 382 -27.30 4.39 -8.13
CA ILE A 382 -26.01 4.92 -7.67
C ILE A 382 -25.06 3.77 -7.34
N ASP A 383 -23.82 3.87 -7.81
CA ASP A 383 -22.73 3.06 -7.28
C ASP A 383 -22.13 3.78 -6.07
N SER A 384 -21.96 3.06 -4.96
CA SER A 384 -21.46 3.61 -3.70
C SER A 384 -20.36 2.74 -3.12
N LYS A 385 -19.42 3.36 -2.40
CA LYS A 385 -18.34 2.67 -1.72
C LYS A 385 -18.03 3.30 -0.37
N VAL A 386 -18.08 2.51 0.70
CA VAL A 386 -17.53 2.94 1.99
C VAL A 386 -16.01 3.00 1.89
N LEU A 387 -15.42 4.14 2.27
CA LEU A 387 -13.97 4.33 2.22
C LEU A 387 -13.32 3.97 3.56
N GLY A 388 -12.46 2.96 3.54
CA GLY A 388 -11.76 2.44 4.71
C GLY A 388 -12.57 1.44 5.53
N ASP A 389 -11.92 0.90 6.56
CA ASP A 389 -12.49 0.03 7.58
C ASP A 389 -12.25 0.67 8.96
N TRP A 390 -13.16 1.55 9.36
CA TRP A 390 -12.97 2.38 10.56
C TRP A 390 -13.24 1.62 11.88
N HIS A 391 -13.79 0.40 11.77
CA HIS A 391 -14.13 -0.52 12.85
C HIS A 391 -14.24 -1.96 12.31
N ALA A 392 -13.15 -2.71 12.31
CA ALA A 392 -13.19 -4.16 12.07
C ALA A 392 -13.85 -4.92 13.25
N ASP A 393 -13.85 -4.33 14.45
CA ASP A 393 -14.08 -5.07 15.69
C ASP A 393 -15.51 -4.96 16.29
N ASN A 394 -16.44 -4.16 15.71
CA ASN A 394 -17.79 -4.03 16.27
C ASN A 394 -18.92 -3.98 15.21
N PRO A 395 -19.61 -5.11 14.91
CA PRO A 395 -20.63 -5.24 13.87
C PRO A 395 -21.95 -4.48 14.11
N ALA A 396 -22.14 -3.84 15.25
CA ALA A 396 -23.38 -3.11 15.56
C ALA A 396 -23.40 -1.67 15.01
N ASN A 397 -22.23 -1.12 14.68
CA ASN A 397 -21.99 0.30 14.42
C ASN A 397 -21.23 0.46 13.11
N GLY A 398 -21.90 0.19 11.99
CA GLY A 398 -21.25 -0.06 10.70
C GLY A 398 -21.26 1.12 9.78
N ASP A 399 -20.12 1.36 9.16
CA ASP A 399 -19.94 2.35 8.11
C ASP A 399 -21.05 2.19 7.06
N THR A 400 -21.85 3.25 6.87
CA THR A 400 -23.11 3.20 6.13
C THR A 400 -23.09 4.15 4.96
N VAL A 401 -23.67 3.70 3.84
CA VAL A 401 -23.97 4.52 2.66
C VAL A 401 -25.46 4.51 2.40
N GLY A 402 -25.99 5.61 1.90
CA GLY A 402 -27.41 5.70 1.60
C GLY A 402 -27.80 6.89 0.75
N ILE A 403 -29.07 6.85 0.37
CA ILE A 403 -29.77 7.83 -0.43
C ILE A 403 -30.77 8.54 0.47
N VAL A 404 -30.81 9.87 0.38
CA VAL A 404 -31.87 10.71 0.94
C VAL A 404 -32.93 10.93 -0.13
N LEU A 405 -34.19 10.73 0.26
CA LEU A 405 -35.39 10.90 -0.54
C LEU A 405 -36.29 11.92 0.15
N PHE A 406 -36.98 12.76 -0.61
CA PHE A 406 -37.98 13.68 -0.08
C PHE A 406 -37.48 14.61 1.05
N SER A 407 -36.22 15.03 1.04
CA SER A 407 -35.74 15.97 2.05
C SER A 407 -36.53 17.28 1.95
N GLN A 408 -37.11 17.73 3.06
CA GLN A 408 -37.95 18.94 3.08
C GLN A 408 -37.11 20.23 3.15
N SER A 409 -35.82 20.11 3.44
CA SER A 409 -34.85 21.20 3.39
C SER A 409 -33.43 20.63 3.26
N ASP A 410 -32.41 21.48 3.36
CA ASP A 410 -31.01 21.04 3.41
C ASP A 410 -30.63 20.44 4.78
N ASN A 411 -31.55 20.46 5.75
CA ASN A 411 -31.39 19.85 7.07
C ASN A 411 -32.41 18.71 7.28
N LEU A 412 -32.06 17.52 6.81
CA LEU A 412 -32.85 16.28 6.94
C LEU A 412 -33.34 16.04 8.37
N PHE A 413 -32.48 16.23 9.36
CA PHE A 413 -32.77 15.94 10.77
C PHE A 413 -33.55 17.06 11.48
N ARG A 414 -33.88 18.15 10.79
CA ARG A 414 -34.75 19.23 11.30
C ARG A 414 -36.11 19.30 10.60
N ASP A 415 -36.14 19.00 9.30
CA ASP A 415 -37.35 19.19 8.50
C ASP A 415 -37.96 17.89 7.96
N GLY A 416 -37.20 16.79 8.01
CA GLY A 416 -37.69 15.46 7.67
C GLY A 416 -37.44 15.06 6.22
N GLY A 417 -37.69 13.79 5.97
CA GLY A 417 -37.39 13.09 4.71
C GLY A 417 -37.29 11.59 4.94
N ILE A 418 -36.86 10.84 3.93
CA ILE A 418 -36.71 9.38 3.97
C ILE A 418 -35.29 8.99 3.60
N VAL A 419 -34.73 8.00 4.28
CA VAL A 419 -33.40 7.46 4.02
C VAL A 419 -33.51 5.99 3.64
N ALA A 420 -32.92 5.62 2.51
CA ALA A 420 -32.67 4.23 2.14
C ALA A 420 -31.17 3.96 2.24
N ASN A 421 -30.74 3.08 3.14
CA ASN A 421 -29.31 2.88 3.42
C ASN A 421 -28.93 1.42 3.59
N VAL A 422 -27.63 1.16 3.53
CA VAL A 422 -27.03 -0.14 3.84
C VAL A 422 -25.66 0.07 4.51
N ASN A 423 -25.38 -0.71 5.55
CA ASN A 423 -24.08 -0.71 6.20
C ASN A 423 -23.13 -1.74 5.58
N LYS A 424 -21.84 -1.65 5.90
CA LYS A 424 -20.82 -2.57 5.35
C LYS A 424 -21.08 -4.06 5.59
N TRP A 425 -21.86 -4.43 6.61
CA TRP A 425 -22.27 -5.82 6.91
C TRP A 425 -23.64 -6.20 6.33
N GLY A 426 -24.10 -5.47 5.31
CA GLY A 426 -25.33 -5.76 4.59
C GLY A 426 -26.62 -5.57 5.41
N SER A 427 -26.59 -4.90 6.57
CA SER A 427 -27.86 -4.45 7.18
C SER A 427 -28.38 -3.24 6.42
N TYR A 428 -29.60 -3.34 5.90
CA TYR A 428 -30.27 -2.23 5.25
C TYR A 428 -31.47 -1.75 6.05
N SER A 429 -31.77 -0.46 5.91
CA SER A 429 -32.95 0.17 6.49
C SER A 429 -33.56 1.18 5.53
N LEU A 430 -34.89 1.27 5.58
CA LEU A 430 -35.69 2.32 4.97
C LEU A 430 -36.40 3.07 6.11
N ILE A 431 -36.00 4.32 6.33
CA ILE A 431 -36.34 5.07 7.53
C ILE A 431 -36.94 6.42 7.15
N ALA A 432 -38.14 6.73 7.65
CA ALA A 432 -38.74 8.05 7.53
C ALA A 432 -38.49 8.88 8.80
N HIS A 433 -38.03 10.11 8.61
CA HIS A 433 -37.91 11.13 9.64
C HIS A 433 -39.10 12.07 9.50
N VAL A 434 -40.06 11.98 10.41
CA VAL A 434 -41.36 12.66 10.31
C VAL A 434 -41.64 13.54 11.53
N LYS A 435 -42.29 14.68 11.34
CA LYS A 435 -42.71 15.53 12.48
C LYS A 435 -43.94 14.91 13.15
N ASP A 436 -43.89 14.81 14.48
CA ASP A 436 -45.05 14.47 15.29
C ASP A 436 -46.03 15.67 15.39
N GLU A 437 -47.13 15.47 16.11
CA GLU A 437 -48.17 16.50 16.31
C GLU A 437 -47.63 17.77 17.00
N ASN A 438 -46.51 17.66 17.72
CA ASN A 438 -45.85 18.77 18.40
C ASN A 438 -44.71 19.40 17.57
N GLY A 439 -44.48 18.91 16.34
CA GLY A 439 -43.42 19.37 15.45
C GLY A 439 -42.04 18.77 15.71
N ASN A 440 -41.90 17.81 16.63
CA ASN A 440 -40.63 17.12 16.90
C ASN A 440 -40.40 16.01 15.87
N LEU A 441 -39.15 15.82 15.44
CA LEU A 441 -38.85 14.67 14.58
C LEU A 441 -38.89 13.35 15.33
N LYS A 442 -39.54 12.39 14.69
CA LYS A 442 -39.57 10.99 15.07
C LYS A 442 -39.07 10.14 13.91
N GLU A 443 -38.28 9.12 14.25
CA GLU A 443 -37.89 8.07 13.33
C GLU A 443 -39.01 7.01 13.20
N VAL A 444 -39.36 6.67 11.96
CA VAL A 444 -40.30 5.60 11.63
C VAL A 444 -39.59 4.62 10.71
N ASN A 445 -39.35 3.40 11.21
CA ASN A 445 -38.80 2.32 10.41
C ASN A 445 -39.89 1.78 9.46
N LEU A 446 -39.68 1.95 8.16
CA LEU A 446 -40.59 1.49 7.11
C LEU A 446 -40.28 0.06 6.70
N ALA A 447 -38.99 -0.29 6.62
CA ALA A 447 -38.51 -1.62 6.31
C ALA A 447 -37.04 -1.76 6.74
N GLY A 448 -36.59 -2.98 6.99
CA GLY A 448 -35.18 -3.28 7.22
C GLY A 448 -34.92 -4.77 7.17
N GLY A 449 -33.67 -5.13 6.95
CA GLY A 449 -33.29 -6.53 6.78
C GLY A 449 -31.80 -6.72 6.51
N LYS A 450 -31.48 -7.83 5.87
CA LYS A 450 -30.12 -8.24 5.53
C LYS A 450 -30.01 -8.54 4.04
N VAL A 451 -28.88 -8.13 3.48
CA VAL A 451 -28.35 -8.56 2.19
C VAL A 451 -26.96 -9.12 2.36
N TYR A 452 -26.45 -9.81 1.34
CA TYR A 452 -25.06 -10.22 1.33
C TYR A 452 -24.12 -9.02 1.43
N GLU A 453 -23.09 -9.17 2.25
CA GLU A 453 -22.03 -8.18 2.39
C GLU A 453 -21.37 -7.92 1.03
N ALA A 454 -21.16 -6.65 0.72
CA ALA A 454 -20.46 -6.27 -0.49
C ALA A 454 -18.97 -6.63 -0.42
N GLN A 455 -18.46 -7.22 -1.50
CA GLN A 455 -17.00 -7.32 -1.67
C GLN A 455 -16.40 -5.92 -1.78
N TYR A 456 -15.34 -5.66 -0.99
CA TYR A 456 -14.63 -4.38 -0.97
C TYR A 456 -15.53 -3.17 -0.64
N ASN A 457 -16.60 -3.40 0.13
CA ASN A 457 -17.55 -2.39 0.59
C ASN A 457 -18.23 -1.58 -0.52
N LYS A 458 -18.45 -2.18 -1.69
CA LYS A 458 -19.10 -1.56 -2.85
C LYS A 458 -20.57 -1.99 -2.99
N TYR A 459 -21.48 -1.03 -2.94
CA TYR A 459 -22.91 -1.27 -3.11
C TYR A 459 -23.46 -0.56 -4.34
N LYS A 460 -24.21 -1.27 -5.18
CA LYS A 460 -25.09 -0.65 -6.17
C LYS A 460 -26.46 -0.45 -5.55
N LEU A 461 -26.84 0.80 -5.32
CA LEU A 461 -28.12 1.17 -4.74
C LEU A 461 -29.09 1.58 -5.85
N LYS A 462 -30.33 1.11 -5.77
CA LYS A 462 -31.40 1.56 -6.67
C LYS A 462 -32.69 1.78 -5.92
N VAL A 463 -33.32 2.94 -6.10
CA VAL A 463 -34.64 3.26 -5.53
C VAL A 463 -35.60 3.57 -6.67
N LYS A 464 -36.81 2.99 -6.63
CA LYS A 464 -37.94 3.37 -7.48
C LYS A 464 -39.05 3.98 -6.62
N LEU A 465 -39.55 5.13 -7.05
CA LEU A 465 -40.66 5.85 -6.44
C LEU A 465 -41.84 5.84 -7.42
N GLU A 466 -42.94 5.19 -7.05
CA GLU A 466 -44.14 5.05 -7.88
C GLU A 466 -45.38 5.40 -7.04
N GLY A 467 -45.85 6.65 -7.17
CA GLY A 467 -46.78 7.23 -6.21
C GLY A 467 -46.22 7.11 -4.79
N ASN A 468 -47.05 6.71 -3.84
CA ASN A 468 -46.68 6.56 -2.43
C ASN A 468 -45.88 5.27 -2.12
N ARG A 469 -45.37 4.57 -3.12
CA ARG A 469 -44.64 3.30 -2.96
C ARG A 469 -43.16 3.48 -3.23
N ILE A 470 -42.33 2.92 -2.33
CA ILE A 470 -40.89 2.84 -2.46
C ILE A 470 -40.50 1.39 -2.70
N SER A 471 -39.74 1.14 -3.76
CA SER A 471 -39.00 -0.11 -3.93
C SER A 471 -37.50 0.16 -3.87
N PHE A 472 -36.76 -0.69 -3.17
CA PHE A 472 -35.33 -0.52 -2.93
C PHE A 472 -34.59 -1.80 -3.32
N TRP A 473 -33.52 -1.65 -4.09
CA TRP A 473 -32.62 -2.72 -4.48
C TRP A 473 -31.20 -2.42 -4.02
N ILE A 474 -30.52 -3.47 -3.58
CA ILE A 474 -29.09 -3.44 -3.23
C ILE A 474 -28.40 -4.55 -4.00
N ASN A 475 -27.36 -4.22 -4.77
CA ASN A 475 -26.62 -5.16 -5.60
C ASN A 475 -27.51 -5.98 -6.57
N GLY A 476 -28.62 -5.37 -7.03
CA GLY A 476 -29.60 -5.98 -7.92
C GLY A 476 -30.66 -6.84 -7.21
N GLU A 477 -30.52 -7.12 -5.91
CA GLU A 477 -31.52 -7.81 -5.10
C GLU A 477 -32.61 -6.83 -4.66
N LEU A 478 -33.88 -7.19 -4.85
CA LEU A 478 -35.03 -6.41 -4.37
C LEU A 478 -35.20 -6.64 -2.86
N VAL A 479 -34.91 -5.62 -2.05
CA VAL A 479 -34.90 -5.73 -0.58
C VAL A 479 -36.12 -5.12 0.08
N CYS A 480 -36.76 -4.18 -0.61
CA CYS A 480 -38.05 -3.61 -0.23
C CYS A 480 -38.93 -3.58 -1.47
N ASP A 481 -40.09 -4.23 -1.44
CA ASP A 481 -41.04 -4.24 -2.55
C ASP A 481 -42.28 -3.39 -2.19
N ASN A 482 -42.49 -2.31 -2.95
CA ASN A 482 -43.70 -1.50 -2.88
C ASN A 482 -44.10 -1.02 -1.48
N ILE A 483 -43.12 -0.67 -0.63
CA ILE A 483 -43.37 -0.17 0.72
C ILE A 483 -44.12 1.15 0.65
N GLN A 484 -45.30 1.20 1.28
CA GLN A 484 -46.12 2.39 1.29
C GLN A 484 -45.61 3.42 2.30
N GLN A 485 -45.43 4.66 1.87
CA GLN A 485 -45.17 5.82 2.72
C GLN A 485 -46.19 6.91 2.38
N ASN A 486 -46.83 7.49 3.39
CA ASN A 486 -47.84 8.54 3.19
C ASN A 486 -47.41 9.88 3.80
N TYR A 487 -46.11 10.06 4.02
CA TYR A 487 -45.55 11.20 4.75
C TYR A 487 -45.16 12.34 3.81
N TYR A 488 -44.56 12.01 2.67
CA TYR A 488 -43.98 12.99 1.75
C TYR A 488 -44.36 12.68 0.30
N HIS A 489 -44.79 13.70 -0.44
CA HIS A 489 -45.07 13.58 -1.88
C HIS A 489 -44.04 14.33 -2.74
N THR A 490 -43.40 15.34 -2.17
CA THR A 490 -42.40 16.18 -2.81
C THR A 490 -41.18 16.35 -1.90
N GLY A 491 -40.02 16.61 -2.48
CA GLY A 491 -38.82 17.01 -1.72
C GLY A 491 -37.53 16.80 -2.51
N LYS A 492 -36.41 17.11 -1.88
CA LYS A 492 -35.09 17.00 -2.51
C LYS A 492 -34.50 15.59 -2.38
N LEU A 493 -33.68 15.20 -3.35
CA LEU A 493 -32.80 14.04 -3.26
C LEU A 493 -31.49 14.41 -2.54
N GLY A 494 -30.78 13.42 -2.04
CA GLY A 494 -29.46 13.62 -1.45
C GLY A 494 -28.72 12.32 -1.16
N LEU A 495 -27.57 12.48 -0.53
CA LEU A 495 -26.65 11.40 -0.15
C LEU A 495 -26.43 11.45 1.36
N ILE A 496 -26.30 10.29 1.98
CA ILE A 496 -26.06 10.17 3.42
C ILE A 496 -25.05 9.08 3.71
N VAL A 497 -24.19 9.36 4.69
CA VAL A 497 -23.20 8.42 5.20
C VAL A 497 -23.19 8.44 6.71
N TRP A 498 -22.68 7.38 7.32
CA TRP A 498 -22.40 7.35 8.76
C TRP A 498 -21.03 6.73 9.02
N ASN A 499 -20.30 7.35 9.97
CA ASN A 499 -19.02 6.91 10.50
C ASN A 499 -17.83 6.90 9.52
N GLY A 500 -17.82 7.81 8.57
CA GLY A 500 -16.65 8.05 7.74
C GLY A 500 -16.99 8.55 6.34
N PRO A 501 -15.95 8.75 5.52
CA PRO A 501 -16.11 9.08 4.11
C PRO A 501 -16.74 7.94 3.31
N SER A 502 -17.57 8.26 2.34
CA SER A 502 -17.99 7.30 1.31
C SER A 502 -18.13 7.96 -0.06
N GLU A 503 -17.73 7.21 -1.08
CA GLU A 503 -17.79 7.60 -2.49
C GLU A 503 -19.15 7.24 -3.09
N PHE A 504 -19.68 8.10 -3.95
CA PHE A 504 -20.88 7.92 -4.77
C PHE A 504 -20.56 8.30 -6.21
N LYS A 505 -20.83 7.40 -7.16
CA LYS A 505 -20.55 7.60 -8.59
C LYS A 505 -21.61 6.92 -9.45
N ASN A 506 -21.54 7.14 -10.77
CA ASN A 506 -22.47 6.58 -11.75
C ASN A 506 -23.93 6.84 -11.37
N ILE A 507 -24.22 8.06 -10.92
CA ILE A 507 -25.54 8.46 -10.44
C ILE A 507 -26.45 8.71 -11.65
N ILE A 508 -27.53 7.94 -11.75
CA ILE A 508 -28.49 8.00 -12.84
C ILE A 508 -29.87 8.27 -12.25
N ILE A 509 -30.53 9.31 -12.76
CA ILE A 509 -31.90 9.69 -12.38
C ILE A 509 -32.76 9.67 -13.63
N THR A 510 -33.85 8.92 -13.58
CA THR A 510 -34.86 8.89 -14.64
C THR A 510 -36.21 9.28 -14.07
N SER A 511 -37.01 9.98 -14.87
CA SER A 511 -38.36 10.38 -14.52
C SER A 511 -39.31 10.14 -15.69
N ASP A 512 -40.38 9.40 -15.43
CA ASP A 512 -41.44 9.13 -16.40
C ASP A 512 -42.75 9.76 -15.92
N GLN A 513 -43.42 10.52 -16.78
CA GLN A 513 -44.70 11.15 -16.44
C GLN A 513 -45.75 10.09 -16.11
N VAL A 514 -46.48 10.30 -15.01
CA VAL A 514 -47.62 9.47 -14.67
C VAL A 514 -48.69 9.71 -15.74
N THR A 515 -48.90 8.73 -16.62
CA THR A 515 -49.95 8.81 -17.64
C THR A 515 -51.29 8.54 -16.96
N LEU A 516 -52.02 9.59 -16.61
CA LEU A 516 -53.42 9.47 -16.22
C LEU A 516 -54.20 8.99 -17.45
N LEU A 517 -54.55 7.70 -17.49
CA LEU A 517 -55.65 7.24 -18.34
C LEU A 517 -56.89 8.01 -17.88
N LYS A 518 -57.34 8.95 -18.71
CA LYS A 518 -58.58 9.69 -18.49
C LYS A 518 -59.81 8.80 -18.56
#